data_AF-A0A0H2S9U2-F1
#
_entry.id   AF-A0A0H2S9U2-F1
#
_cell.length_a   1.000
_cell.length_b   1.000
_cell.length_c   1.000
_cell.angle_alpha   90.00
_cell.angle_beta   90.00
_cell.angle_gamma   90.00
#
_symmetry.space_group_name_H-M   'P 1'
#
loop_
_entity.id
_entity.type
_entity.pdbx_description
1 polymer ?
#
loop_
_entity_poly.entity_id
_entity_poly.type
_entity_poly.pdbx_seq_one_letter_code
_entity_poly.pdbx_strand_id
1 'polypeptide(L)'
;MSTALLVVDVQYDFLPGGSLGVAGGDEILPVVRRLLDERSQWKVVVASQDFHPPGHISFASSHEDGKVFTAIQIPNVLAGNEPIQQMLWPDHCVQGTRGCEIDESVRQGFDHWVASGKGFSVQKGLKTEVDAYSAFAPALCVSSSAFGTNGTTASEHSPLASHLLSLGVKKLFVVGIATDYCVRATALDAMKSGCFDAVYVVREGVRAVGGDEATHKCLEEFNQAGVQFVSMEDEVVRRMLGE
;
A
#
# COMPACT_ATOMS: atom_id res chain seq x y z
N MET A 1 -12.33 -19.15 -5.80
CA MET A 1 -11.06 -18.56 -6.30
C MET A 1 -10.34 -17.94 -5.12
N SER A 2 -9.01 -18.03 -5.07
CA SER A 2 -8.25 -17.51 -3.93
C SER A 2 -8.18 -15.98 -3.96
N THR A 3 -8.48 -15.35 -2.82
CA THR A 3 -8.54 -13.89 -2.67
C THR A 3 -7.53 -13.45 -1.62
N ALA A 4 -6.80 -12.37 -1.88
CA ALA A 4 -5.91 -11.73 -0.92
C ALA A 4 -6.49 -10.41 -0.40
N LEU A 5 -6.12 -10.04 0.82
CA LEU A 5 -6.27 -8.69 1.36
C LEU A 5 -4.91 -8.01 1.43
N LEU A 6 -4.81 -6.77 0.98
CA LEU A 6 -3.63 -5.92 1.09
C LEU A 6 -4.00 -4.67 1.90
N VAL A 7 -3.41 -4.56 3.08
CA VAL A 7 -3.53 -3.42 4.00
C VAL A 7 -2.37 -2.48 3.73
N VAL A 8 -2.66 -1.34 3.12
CA VAL A 8 -1.67 -0.38 2.64
C VAL A 8 -1.36 0.66 3.72
N ASP A 9 -0.14 0.61 4.24
CA ASP A 9 0.50 1.70 4.99
C ASP A 9 -0.34 2.29 6.13
N VAL A 10 -1.00 1.45 6.93
CA VAL A 10 -1.71 1.91 8.14
C VAL A 10 -0.70 2.14 9.27
N GLN A 11 0.19 3.11 9.06
CA GLN A 11 1.33 3.43 9.92
C GLN A 11 1.09 4.71 10.72
N TYR A 12 1.78 4.86 11.84
CA TYR A 12 1.57 6.00 12.75
C TYR A 12 1.76 7.37 12.08
N ASP A 13 2.73 7.53 11.17
CA ASP A 13 2.94 8.82 10.52
C ASP A 13 1.81 9.24 9.58
N PHE A 14 1.02 8.28 9.08
CA PHE A 14 -0.13 8.57 8.21
C PHE A 14 -1.45 8.73 8.98
N LEU A 15 -1.48 8.42 10.27
CA LEU A 15 -2.63 8.63 11.13
C LEU A 15 -2.62 10.04 11.75
N PRO A 16 -3.77 10.59 12.20
CA PRO A 16 -3.81 11.88 12.87
C PRO A 16 -2.81 11.99 14.03
N GLY A 17 -1.99 13.05 14.00
CA GLY A 17 -0.90 13.27 14.96
C GLY A 17 0.47 12.77 14.50
N GLY A 18 0.52 11.97 13.42
CA GLY A 18 1.75 11.59 12.72
C GLY A 18 2.36 12.72 11.89
N SER A 19 3.60 12.55 11.41
CA SER A 19 4.30 13.60 10.64
C SER A 19 3.67 13.92 9.28
N LEU A 20 2.93 12.96 8.71
CA LEU A 20 2.16 13.10 7.47
C LEU A 20 0.70 12.64 7.69
N GLY A 21 0.13 13.01 8.84
CA GLY A 21 -1.18 12.53 9.26
C GLY A 21 -2.31 12.91 8.29
N VAL A 22 -3.01 11.90 7.77
CA VAL A 22 -4.19 12.07 6.93
C VAL A 22 -5.40 12.38 7.81
N ALA A 23 -6.12 13.46 7.50
CA ALA A 23 -7.32 13.85 8.23
C ALA A 23 -8.38 12.72 8.19
N GLY A 24 -8.85 12.29 9.37
CA GLY A 24 -9.78 11.16 9.51
C GLY A 24 -9.19 9.81 9.07
N GLY A 25 -7.86 9.69 8.99
CA GLY A 25 -7.18 8.44 8.63
C GLY A 25 -7.41 7.32 9.64
N ASP A 26 -7.61 7.65 10.92
CA ASP A 26 -7.93 6.71 12.00
C ASP A 26 -9.36 6.14 11.95
N GLU A 27 -10.28 6.80 11.24
CA GLU A 27 -11.65 6.33 11.07
C GLU A 27 -11.74 5.00 10.28
N ILE A 28 -10.70 4.64 9.51
CA ILE A 28 -10.66 3.36 8.78
C ILE A 28 -10.33 2.18 9.70
N LEU A 29 -9.74 2.43 10.88
CA LEU A 29 -9.19 1.38 11.75
C LEU A 29 -10.23 0.32 12.15
N PRO A 30 -11.49 0.66 12.52
CA PRO A 30 -12.52 -0.34 12.80
C PRO A 30 -12.82 -1.24 11.59
N VAL A 31 -12.80 -0.69 10.38
CA VAL A 31 -13.07 -1.42 9.14
C VAL A 31 -11.92 -2.35 8.80
N VAL A 32 -10.68 -1.84 8.88
CA VAL A 32 -9.47 -2.66 8.68
C VAL A 32 -9.41 -3.81 9.69
N ARG A 33 -9.70 -3.56 10.97
CA ARG A 33 -9.76 -4.62 11.99
C ARG A 33 -10.83 -5.66 11.70
N ARG A 34 -12.01 -5.25 11.21
CA ARG A 34 -13.08 -6.19 10.83
C ARG A 34 -12.65 -7.06 9.65
N LEU A 35 -11.99 -6.49 8.64
CA LEU A 35 -11.44 -7.24 7.50
C LEU A 35 -10.30 -8.17 7.93
N LEU A 36 -9.55 -7.82 8.98
CA LEU A 36 -8.51 -8.66 9.55
C LEU A 36 -9.02 -9.74 10.50
N ASP A 37 -10.31 -9.76 10.87
CA ASP A 37 -10.86 -10.75 11.81
C ASP A 37 -10.55 -12.19 11.36
N GLU A 38 -10.25 -13.08 12.31
CA GLU A 38 -9.84 -14.47 12.06
C GLU A 38 -10.89 -15.31 11.30
N ARG A 39 -12.17 -14.90 11.34
CA ARG A 39 -13.25 -15.54 10.59
C ARG A 39 -13.22 -15.19 9.10
N SER A 40 -12.51 -14.13 8.73
CA SER A 40 -12.40 -13.70 7.35
C SER A 40 -11.71 -14.78 6.50
N GLN A 41 -12.13 -14.91 5.26
CA GLN A 41 -11.79 -16.04 4.38
C GLN A 41 -10.67 -15.71 3.39
N TRP A 42 -9.67 -14.94 3.82
CA TRP A 42 -8.53 -14.61 2.97
C TRP A 42 -7.63 -15.83 2.74
N LYS A 43 -7.16 -15.98 1.50
CA LYS A 43 -6.08 -16.92 1.18
C LYS A 43 -4.77 -16.47 1.84
N VAL A 44 -4.51 -15.17 1.77
CA VAL A 44 -3.32 -14.51 2.30
C VAL A 44 -3.66 -13.04 2.60
N VAL A 45 -3.07 -12.49 3.64
CA VAL A 45 -3.14 -11.08 4.01
C VAL A 45 -1.74 -10.49 3.91
N VAL A 46 -1.64 -9.31 3.31
CA VAL A 46 -0.39 -8.58 3.14
C VAL A 46 -0.52 -7.23 3.81
N ALA A 47 0.50 -6.80 4.53
CA ALA A 47 0.59 -5.42 5.02
C ALA A 47 1.77 -4.73 4.33
N SER A 48 1.54 -3.60 3.67
CA SER A 48 2.65 -2.76 3.19
C SER A 48 3.07 -1.73 4.24
N GLN A 49 4.32 -1.32 4.14
CA GLN A 49 4.90 -0.25 4.95
C GLN A 49 5.78 0.63 4.08
N ASP A 50 5.55 1.94 4.11
CA ASP A 50 6.61 2.88 3.77
C ASP A 50 7.73 2.75 4.80
N PHE A 51 8.97 2.66 4.31
CA PHE A 51 10.11 2.38 5.17
C PHE A 51 11.33 3.13 4.64
N HIS A 52 11.28 4.46 4.78
CA HIS A 52 12.22 5.36 4.13
C HIS A 52 13.53 5.52 4.89
N PRO A 53 14.69 5.43 4.23
CA PRO A 53 15.94 5.83 4.85
C PRO A 53 15.92 7.34 5.18
N PRO A 54 16.64 7.80 6.22
CA PRO A 54 16.87 9.22 6.43
C PRO A 54 17.45 9.88 5.16
N GLY A 55 16.96 11.08 4.82
CA GLY A 55 17.38 11.79 3.61
C GLY A 55 16.78 11.25 2.30
N HIS A 56 15.67 10.51 2.36
CA HIS A 56 14.97 10.00 1.18
C HIS A 56 14.56 11.14 0.22
N ILE A 57 14.58 10.87 -1.08
CA ILE A 57 14.36 11.84 -2.16
C ILE A 57 12.97 12.47 -2.12
N SER A 58 11.99 11.79 -1.51
CA SER A 58 10.64 12.32 -1.36
C SER A 58 10.51 13.34 -0.21
N PHE A 59 11.52 13.48 0.66
CA PHE A 59 11.44 14.41 1.78
C PHE A 59 11.87 15.82 1.37
N ALA A 60 11.09 16.82 1.76
CA ALA A 60 11.43 18.22 1.54
C ALA A 60 12.76 18.61 2.20
N SER A 61 13.12 17.98 3.33
CA SER A 61 14.39 18.20 4.04
C SER A 61 15.63 17.75 3.26
N SER A 62 15.47 16.88 2.27
CA SER A 62 16.55 16.35 1.43
C SER A 62 16.92 17.28 0.27
N HIS A 63 16.19 18.38 0.08
CA HIS A 63 16.40 19.33 -1.02
C HIS A 63 16.70 20.72 -0.49
N GLU A 64 17.63 21.40 -1.16
CA GLU A 64 17.88 22.82 -0.92
C GLU A 64 16.59 23.61 -1.19
N ASP A 65 16.17 24.44 -0.23
CA ASP A 65 14.91 25.19 -0.24
C ASP A 65 13.63 24.34 -0.43
N GLY A 66 13.70 23.03 -0.13
CA GLY A 66 12.58 22.11 -0.26
C GLY A 66 11.38 22.53 0.58
N LYS A 67 10.18 22.46 -0.03
CA LYS A 67 8.91 22.80 0.63
C LYS A 67 7.98 21.61 0.59
N VAL A 68 7.42 21.27 1.76
CA VAL A 68 6.40 20.22 1.86
C VAL A 68 5.20 20.54 0.96
N PHE A 69 4.60 19.50 0.40
CA PHE A 69 3.45 19.56 -0.51
C PHE A 69 3.72 20.33 -1.81
N THR A 70 4.96 20.32 -2.29
CA THR A 70 5.33 20.89 -3.59
C THR A 70 5.90 19.82 -4.51
N ALA A 71 5.62 19.93 -5.81
CA ALA A 71 6.14 19.01 -6.79
C ALA A 71 7.41 19.57 -7.46
N ILE A 72 8.45 18.76 -7.53
CA ILE A 72 9.71 19.07 -8.22
C ILE A 72 9.98 18.06 -9.35
N GLN A 73 10.94 18.36 -10.21
CA GLN A 73 11.46 17.40 -11.19
C GLN A 73 12.72 16.75 -10.65
N ILE A 74 12.75 15.41 -10.62
CA ILE A 74 13.95 14.64 -10.25
C ILE A 74 14.32 13.68 -11.38
N PRO A 75 15.60 13.29 -11.53
CA PRO A 75 16.00 12.27 -12.50
C PRO A 75 15.38 10.92 -12.16
N ASN A 76 14.75 10.25 -13.13
CA ASN A 76 14.31 8.87 -12.96
C ASN A 76 15.47 7.89 -13.15
N VAL A 77 16.17 7.58 -12.06
CA VAL A 77 17.30 6.65 -12.06
C VAL A 77 16.94 5.21 -12.48
N LEU A 78 15.65 4.88 -12.54
CA LEU A 78 15.16 3.58 -13.01
C LEU A 78 14.86 3.55 -14.51
N ALA A 79 14.72 4.70 -15.17
CA ALA A 79 14.32 4.78 -16.58
C ALA A 79 15.16 5.78 -17.38
N GLY A 80 16.50 5.64 -17.32
CA GLY A 80 17.41 6.40 -18.17
C GLY A 80 17.56 7.88 -17.79
N ASN A 81 17.20 8.26 -16.56
CA ASN A 81 17.29 9.62 -16.01
C ASN A 81 16.37 10.67 -16.63
N GLU A 82 15.36 10.27 -17.40
CA GLU A 82 14.31 11.21 -17.82
C GLU A 82 13.63 11.84 -16.60
N PRO A 83 13.37 13.16 -16.59
CA PRO A 83 12.76 13.81 -15.44
C PRO A 83 11.36 13.26 -15.13
N ILE A 84 11.11 13.02 -13.84
CA ILE A 84 9.79 12.68 -13.31
C ILE A 84 9.37 13.70 -12.25
N GLN A 85 8.06 13.88 -12.13
CA GLN A 85 7.49 14.71 -11.08
C GLN A 85 7.50 13.95 -9.74
N GLN A 86 8.11 14.54 -8.72
CA GLN A 86 8.16 14.05 -7.34
C GLN A 86 7.45 15.04 -6.43
N MET A 87 6.46 14.57 -5.66
CA MET A 87 5.88 15.35 -4.56
C MET A 87 6.83 15.32 -3.36
N LEU A 88 7.12 16.47 -2.78
CA LEU A 88 7.91 16.58 -1.56
C LEU A 88 6.99 16.51 -0.34
N TRP A 89 7.38 15.68 0.62
CA TRP A 89 6.65 15.39 1.84
C TRP A 89 7.44 15.86 3.07
N PRO A 90 6.81 16.06 4.24
CA PRO A 90 7.55 16.04 5.49
C PRO A 90 8.27 14.69 5.65
N ASP A 91 9.34 14.65 6.42
CA ASP A 91 9.98 13.39 6.82
C ASP A 91 8.94 12.49 7.50
N HIS A 92 8.73 11.30 6.96
CA HIS A 92 7.72 10.36 7.43
C HIS A 92 8.18 8.92 7.21
N CYS A 93 7.62 8.01 7.99
CA CYS A 93 7.89 6.58 7.92
C CYS A 93 9.39 6.27 7.87
N VAL A 94 10.19 7.07 8.59
CA VAL A 94 11.64 6.95 8.63
C VAL A 94 12.03 5.67 9.37
N GLN A 95 12.93 4.90 8.80
CA GLN A 95 13.40 3.62 9.35
C GLN A 95 13.84 3.75 10.81
N GLY A 96 13.32 2.86 11.66
CA GLY A 96 13.66 2.80 13.08
C GLY A 96 12.95 3.84 13.96
N THR A 97 12.02 4.61 13.39
CA THR A 97 11.16 5.51 14.16
C THR A 97 9.81 4.85 14.46
N ARG A 98 9.10 5.35 15.47
CA ARG A 98 7.72 4.92 15.71
C ARG A 98 6.81 5.23 14.51
N GLY A 99 7.09 6.30 13.78
CA GLY A 99 6.30 6.75 12.64
C GLY A 99 6.15 5.70 11.54
N CYS A 100 7.18 4.87 11.31
CA CYS A 100 7.15 3.78 10.34
C CYS A 100 6.49 2.49 10.83
N GLU A 101 6.09 2.40 12.10
CA GLU A 101 5.40 1.21 12.61
C GLU A 101 3.94 1.19 12.17
N ILE A 102 3.41 0.00 11.86
CA ILE A 102 1.97 -0.19 11.66
C ILE A 102 1.24 0.09 12.98
N ASP A 103 0.09 0.75 12.91
CA ASP A 103 -0.77 0.99 14.06
C ASP A 103 -0.97 -0.29 14.89
N GLU A 104 -0.86 -0.16 16.20
CA GLU A 104 -0.92 -1.30 17.12
C GLU A 104 -2.19 -2.13 16.95
N SER A 105 -3.34 -1.49 16.74
CA SER A 105 -4.62 -2.21 16.63
C SER A 105 -4.72 -3.01 15.34
N VAL A 106 -4.11 -2.51 14.25
CA VAL A 106 -3.99 -3.22 12.97
C VAL A 106 -2.95 -4.33 13.07
N ARG A 107 -1.79 -4.06 13.69
CA ARG A 107 -0.75 -5.07 13.93
C ARG A 107 -1.28 -6.25 14.72
N GLN A 108 -2.01 -6.02 15.81
CA GLN A 108 -2.64 -7.08 16.60
C GLN A 108 -3.63 -7.92 15.76
N GLY A 109 -4.43 -7.28 14.90
CA GLY A 109 -5.30 -7.98 13.96
C GLY A 109 -4.53 -8.77 12.89
N PHE A 110 -3.33 -8.34 12.54
CA PHE A 110 -2.49 -8.99 11.53
C PHE A 110 -1.64 -10.16 12.07
N ASP A 111 -1.24 -10.11 13.35
CA ASP A 111 -0.31 -11.07 13.95
C ASP A 111 -0.77 -12.55 13.82
N HIS A 112 -2.08 -12.83 13.90
CA HIS A 112 -2.58 -14.20 13.73
C HIS A 112 -2.51 -14.70 12.27
N TRP A 113 -2.61 -13.81 11.28
CA TRP A 113 -2.37 -14.16 9.88
C TRP A 113 -0.92 -14.57 9.68
N VAL A 114 0.03 -13.84 10.26
CA VAL A 114 1.46 -14.18 10.25
C VAL A 114 1.68 -15.54 10.95
N ALA A 115 1.14 -15.72 12.15
CA ALA A 115 1.29 -16.96 12.91
C ALA A 115 0.72 -18.20 12.19
N SER A 116 -0.35 -18.02 11.40
CA SER A 116 -0.95 -19.09 10.60
C SER A 116 -0.22 -19.37 9.27
N GLY A 117 0.84 -18.61 8.95
CA GLY A 117 1.56 -18.70 7.67
C GLY A 117 0.79 -18.11 6.49
N LYS A 118 -0.26 -17.33 6.74
CA LYS A 118 -1.10 -16.65 5.74
C LYS A 118 -0.94 -15.13 5.78
N GLY A 119 0.08 -14.61 6.45
CA GLY A 119 0.35 -13.19 6.62
C GLY A 119 1.82 -12.87 6.39
N PHE A 120 2.12 -11.83 5.61
CA PHE A 120 3.47 -11.29 5.49
C PHE A 120 3.47 -9.79 5.16
N SER A 121 4.57 -9.10 5.45
CA SER A 121 4.72 -7.67 5.19
C SER A 121 5.64 -7.39 4.00
N VAL A 122 5.39 -6.29 3.31
CA VAL A 122 6.27 -5.75 2.27
C VAL A 122 6.67 -4.32 2.60
N GLN A 123 7.93 -4.00 2.42
CA GLN A 123 8.44 -2.65 2.63
C GLN A 123 8.73 -1.99 1.29
N LYS A 124 8.34 -0.72 1.17
CA LYS A 124 8.55 0.12 -0.01
C LYS A 124 9.24 1.44 0.37
N GLY A 125 9.76 2.16 -0.63
CA GLY A 125 10.49 3.42 -0.41
C GLY A 125 11.87 3.26 0.22
N LEU A 126 12.50 2.09 0.06
CA LEU A 126 13.74 1.70 0.75
C LEU A 126 15.01 2.37 0.21
N LYS A 127 14.98 2.82 -1.05
CA LYS A 127 16.13 3.41 -1.74
C LYS A 127 16.06 4.91 -1.61
N THR A 128 17.13 5.53 -1.11
CA THR A 128 17.17 6.98 -0.88
C THR A 128 16.80 7.77 -2.14
N GLU A 129 17.17 7.31 -3.32
CA GLU A 129 17.00 7.99 -4.61
C GLU A 129 15.73 7.61 -5.40
N VAL A 130 14.88 6.72 -4.88
CA VAL A 130 13.68 6.25 -5.57
C VAL A 130 12.48 6.16 -4.63
N ASP A 131 11.46 6.96 -4.90
CA ASP A 131 10.17 6.86 -4.23
C ASP A 131 9.30 5.71 -4.77
N ALA A 132 8.38 5.21 -3.94
CA ALA A 132 7.53 4.07 -4.29
C ALA A 132 6.17 4.11 -3.58
N TYR A 133 5.17 4.71 -4.21
CA TYR A 133 3.78 4.64 -3.71
C TYR A 133 3.18 3.23 -3.79
N SER A 134 3.40 2.54 -4.90
CA SER A 134 2.79 1.23 -5.16
C SER A 134 3.49 0.11 -4.39
N ALA A 135 2.70 -0.72 -3.70
CA ALA A 135 3.19 -1.98 -3.13
C ALA A 135 3.54 -3.03 -4.21
N PHE A 136 3.38 -2.70 -5.49
CA PHE A 136 3.86 -3.49 -6.64
C PHE A 136 5.05 -2.82 -7.35
N ALA A 137 5.65 -1.77 -6.78
CA ALA A 137 6.84 -1.15 -7.36
C ALA A 137 8.04 -2.12 -7.45
N PRO A 138 9.00 -1.91 -8.38
CA PRO A 138 10.15 -2.81 -8.53
C PRO A 138 11.15 -2.78 -7.36
N ALA A 139 11.13 -1.75 -6.51
CA ALA A 139 12.07 -1.55 -5.40
C ALA A 139 11.57 -2.08 -4.04
N LEU A 140 10.81 -3.18 -4.04
CA LEU A 140 10.26 -3.77 -2.81
C LEU A 140 11.25 -4.74 -2.15
N CYS A 141 11.30 -4.71 -0.82
CA CYS A 141 11.85 -5.82 -0.03
C CYS A 141 10.67 -6.61 0.57
N VAL A 142 10.60 -7.90 0.27
CA VAL A 142 9.61 -8.80 0.89
C VAL A 142 10.16 -9.21 2.25
N SER A 143 9.60 -8.64 3.31
CA SER A 143 9.98 -8.93 4.70
C SER A 143 9.25 -10.20 5.17
N SER A 144 9.81 -11.36 4.85
CA SER A 144 9.58 -12.59 5.62
C SER A 144 10.80 -13.49 5.51
N SER A 145 11.13 -14.18 6.61
CA SER A 145 12.15 -15.23 6.70
C SER A 145 11.91 -16.46 5.80
N ALA A 146 10.97 -16.36 4.84
CA ALA A 146 10.55 -17.43 3.96
C ALA A 146 11.01 -17.26 2.50
N PHE A 147 11.73 -16.18 2.15
CA PHE A 147 12.22 -15.99 0.78
C PHE A 147 13.74 -15.81 0.74
N GLY A 148 14.42 -16.82 0.20
CA GLY A 148 15.84 -16.74 -0.12
C GLY A 148 16.08 -15.62 -1.13
N THR A 149 16.80 -14.59 -0.71
CA THR A 149 17.27 -13.50 -1.56
C THR A 149 18.37 -14.03 -2.47
N ASN A 150 17.99 -14.61 -3.60
CA ASN A 150 18.91 -14.85 -4.73
C ASN A 150 18.08 -14.94 -6.02
N GLY A 151 18.09 -13.86 -6.79
CA GLY A 151 17.59 -13.93 -8.17
C GLY A 151 16.93 -12.65 -8.64
N THR A 152 17.74 -11.74 -9.19
CA THR A 152 17.31 -10.88 -10.30
C THR A 152 17.03 -11.78 -11.50
N THR A 153 15.87 -12.42 -11.55
CA THR A 153 15.27 -12.83 -12.81
C THR A 153 14.38 -11.68 -13.25
N ALA A 154 14.48 -11.28 -14.51
CA ALA A 154 13.57 -10.33 -15.13
C ALA A 154 12.17 -10.96 -15.19
N SER A 155 11.49 -10.92 -14.06
CA SER A 155 10.08 -11.24 -13.93
C SER A 155 9.29 -10.14 -14.63
N GLU A 156 8.39 -10.50 -15.53
CA GLU A 156 7.43 -9.56 -16.15
C GLU A 156 6.55 -8.86 -15.10
N HIS A 157 6.50 -9.42 -13.89
CA HIS A 157 5.69 -8.94 -12.77
C HIS A 157 6.56 -8.51 -11.58
N SER A 158 6.02 -7.64 -10.72
CA SER A 158 6.73 -7.24 -9.50
C SER A 158 6.85 -8.40 -8.50
N PRO A 159 7.79 -8.32 -7.53
CA PRO A 159 7.98 -9.39 -6.54
C PRO A 159 6.68 -9.77 -5.78
N LEU A 160 5.88 -8.77 -5.39
CA LEU A 160 4.60 -9.02 -4.72
C LEU A 160 3.60 -9.74 -5.66
N ALA A 161 3.48 -9.30 -6.91
CA ALA A 161 2.58 -9.93 -7.88
C ALA A 161 2.99 -11.40 -8.13
N SER A 162 4.28 -11.66 -8.36
CA SER A 162 4.79 -13.02 -8.55
C SER A 162 4.53 -13.91 -7.34
N HIS A 163 4.69 -13.38 -6.13
CA HIS A 163 4.39 -14.13 -4.91
C HIS A 163 2.90 -14.46 -4.79
N LEU A 164 2.01 -13.46 -4.96
CA LEU A 164 0.56 -13.67 -4.89
C LEU A 164 0.06 -14.67 -5.95
N LEU A 165 0.59 -14.58 -7.17
CA LEU A 165 0.32 -15.55 -8.23
C LEU A 165 0.75 -16.97 -7.87
N SER A 166 1.93 -17.13 -7.24
CA SER A 166 2.41 -18.45 -6.80
C SER A 166 1.50 -19.09 -5.74
N LEU A 167 0.75 -18.28 -4.98
CA LEU A 167 -0.27 -18.72 -4.03
C LEU A 167 -1.64 -18.99 -4.69
N GLY A 168 -1.74 -18.80 -6.00
CA GLY A 168 -2.96 -18.95 -6.79
C GLY A 168 -3.97 -17.82 -6.56
N VAL A 169 -3.55 -16.67 -6.04
CA VAL A 169 -4.42 -15.51 -5.83
C VAL A 169 -4.86 -14.97 -7.18
N LYS A 170 -6.17 -14.72 -7.30
CA LYS A 170 -6.81 -14.17 -8.50
C LYS A 170 -7.62 -12.91 -8.23
N LYS A 171 -7.92 -12.63 -6.97
CA LYS A 171 -8.66 -11.44 -6.55
C LYS A 171 -7.89 -10.72 -5.45
N LEU A 172 -7.85 -9.40 -5.51
CA LEU A 172 -7.15 -8.58 -4.52
C LEU A 172 -8.12 -7.55 -3.93
N PHE A 173 -8.20 -7.51 -2.60
CA PHE A 173 -8.86 -6.43 -1.88
C PHE A 173 -7.79 -5.49 -1.32
N VAL A 174 -8.00 -4.20 -1.46
CA VAL A 174 -7.07 -3.15 -1.03
C VAL A 174 -7.80 -2.21 -0.06
N VAL A 175 -7.16 -1.96 1.07
CA VAL A 175 -7.56 -0.99 2.09
C VAL A 175 -6.34 -0.24 2.60
N GLY A 176 -6.51 0.84 3.35
CA GLY A 176 -5.42 1.58 3.96
C GLY A 176 -5.29 3.03 3.48
N ILE A 177 -4.09 3.57 3.55
CA ILE A 177 -3.82 5.00 3.35
C ILE A 177 -2.64 5.19 2.37
N ALA A 178 -2.61 6.21 1.53
CA ALA A 178 -3.70 7.13 1.21
C ALA A 178 -4.43 6.70 -0.07
N THR A 179 -5.75 6.93 -0.13
CA THR A 179 -6.60 6.61 -1.30
C THR A 179 -6.02 7.14 -2.59
N ASP A 180 -5.51 8.37 -2.59
CA ASP A 180 -5.01 9.14 -3.73
C ASP A 180 -3.51 8.98 -4.03
N TYR A 181 -2.80 8.18 -3.22
CA TYR A 181 -1.40 7.87 -3.39
C TYR A 181 -1.15 6.36 -3.36
N CYS A 182 -0.75 5.82 -2.22
CA CYS A 182 -0.31 4.42 -2.10
C CYS A 182 -1.41 3.43 -2.47
N VAL A 183 -2.65 3.64 -2.02
CA VAL A 183 -3.79 2.78 -2.37
C VAL A 183 -4.08 2.87 -3.87
N ARG A 184 -4.14 4.08 -4.43
CA ARG A 184 -4.37 4.31 -5.86
C ARG A 184 -3.31 3.64 -6.72
N ALA A 185 -2.04 3.94 -6.47
CA ALA A 185 -0.93 3.39 -7.24
C ALA A 185 -0.92 1.85 -7.14
N THR A 186 -1.13 1.32 -5.95
CA THR A 186 -1.20 -0.14 -5.71
C THR A 186 -2.36 -0.79 -6.47
N ALA A 187 -3.57 -0.24 -6.40
CA ALA A 187 -4.73 -0.83 -7.06
C ALA A 187 -4.63 -0.75 -8.60
N LEU A 188 -4.15 0.38 -9.13
CA LEU A 188 -3.95 0.57 -10.56
C LEU A 188 -2.84 -0.32 -11.11
N ASP A 189 -1.71 -0.44 -10.41
CA ASP A 189 -0.62 -1.34 -10.82
C ASP A 189 -1.03 -2.81 -10.71
N ALA A 190 -1.81 -3.17 -9.69
CA ALA A 190 -2.36 -4.51 -9.58
C ALA A 190 -3.21 -4.86 -10.81
N MET A 191 -4.13 -3.99 -11.23
CA MET A 191 -4.93 -4.22 -12.44
C MET A 191 -4.08 -4.23 -13.71
N LYS A 192 -3.17 -3.25 -13.85
CA LYS A 192 -2.28 -3.13 -15.02
C LYS A 192 -1.36 -4.33 -15.19
N SER A 193 -1.00 -5.01 -14.11
CA SER A 193 -0.15 -6.21 -14.16
C SER A 193 -0.81 -7.38 -14.88
N GLY A 194 -2.13 -7.37 -15.06
CA GLY A 194 -2.89 -8.48 -15.67
C GLY A 194 -2.89 -9.77 -14.85
N CYS A 195 -2.36 -9.73 -13.62
CA CYS A 195 -2.20 -10.90 -12.75
C CYS A 195 -3.51 -11.31 -12.05
N PHE A 196 -4.42 -10.36 -11.86
CA PHE A 196 -5.64 -10.52 -11.09
C PHE A 196 -6.89 -10.41 -11.99
N ASP A 197 -7.86 -11.30 -11.75
CA ASP A 197 -9.16 -11.28 -12.42
C ASP A 197 -10.02 -10.10 -11.93
N ALA A 198 -9.79 -9.64 -10.69
CA ALA A 198 -10.45 -8.48 -10.11
C ALA A 198 -9.62 -7.84 -8.98
N VAL A 199 -9.63 -6.51 -8.93
CA VAL A 199 -9.10 -5.72 -7.83
C VAL A 199 -10.23 -4.88 -7.25
N TYR A 200 -10.35 -4.92 -5.92
CA TYR A 200 -11.38 -4.25 -5.15
C TYR A 200 -10.71 -3.26 -4.19
N VAL A 201 -11.24 -2.05 -4.10
CA VAL A 201 -10.88 -1.09 -3.05
C VAL A 201 -12.09 -0.91 -2.15
N VAL A 202 -11.93 -1.18 -0.85
CA VAL A 202 -13.05 -1.10 0.11
C VAL A 202 -13.19 0.32 0.61
N ARG A 203 -14.31 0.96 0.26
CA ARG A 203 -14.57 2.39 0.48
C ARG A 203 -14.41 2.82 1.92
N GLU A 204 -15.02 2.10 2.85
CA GLU A 204 -14.96 2.45 4.27
C GLU A 204 -13.59 2.14 4.90
N GLY A 205 -12.72 1.43 4.17
CA GLY A 205 -11.38 1.06 4.59
C GLY A 205 -10.27 1.97 4.06
N VAL A 206 -10.58 3.10 3.41
CA VAL A 206 -9.57 3.99 2.82
C VAL A 206 -9.79 5.47 3.16
N ARG A 207 -8.72 6.26 3.14
CA ARG A 207 -8.78 7.73 3.33
C ARG A 207 -7.75 8.45 2.46
N ALA A 208 -8.15 9.55 1.81
CA ALA A 208 -7.31 10.34 0.92
C ALA A 208 -6.62 11.50 1.65
N VAL A 209 -5.40 11.86 1.22
CA VAL A 209 -4.71 13.09 1.66
C VAL A 209 -5.52 14.32 1.22
N GLY A 210 -5.98 14.34 -0.03
CA GLY A 210 -6.80 15.43 -0.57
C GLY A 210 -8.30 15.36 -0.25
N GLY A 211 -8.71 14.54 0.73
CA GLY A 211 -10.10 14.41 1.17
C GLY A 211 -11.07 13.88 0.11
N ASP A 212 -12.33 14.33 0.17
CA ASP A 212 -13.41 13.79 -0.66
C ASP A 212 -13.22 14.07 -2.15
N GLU A 213 -12.67 15.24 -2.51
CA GLU A 213 -12.41 15.58 -3.92
C GLU A 213 -11.37 14.63 -4.54
N ALA A 214 -10.27 14.37 -3.82
CA ALA A 214 -9.25 13.43 -4.27
C ALA A 214 -9.79 12.00 -4.31
N THR A 215 -10.61 11.61 -3.33
CA THR A 215 -11.30 10.33 -3.34
C THR A 215 -12.14 10.19 -4.60
N HIS A 216 -12.98 11.17 -4.94
CA HIS A 216 -13.84 11.12 -6.12
C HIS A 216 -13.04 10.95 -7.42
N LYS A 217 -11.93 11.67 -7.58
CA LYS A 217 -11.02 11.51 -8.73
C LYS A 217 -10.45 10.09 -8.82
N CYS A 218 -10.08 9.50 -7.70
CA CYS A 218 -9.60 8.11 -7.68
C CYS A 218 -10.67 7.12 -8.10
N LEU A 219 -11.93 7.35 -7.73
CA LEU A 219 -13.06 6.49 -8.16
C LEU A 219 -13.22 6.49 -9.68
N GLU A 220 -13.11 7.66 -10.31
CA GLU A 220 -13.19 7.77 -11.78
C GLU A 220 -12.08 6.97 -12.46
N GLU A 221 -10.85 7.09 -11.98
CA GLU A 221 -9.70 6.35 -12.50
C GLU A 221 -9.79 4.84 -12.23
N PHE A 222 -10.24 4.45 -11.04
CA PHE A 222 -10.50 3.06 -10.70
C PHE A 222 -11.49 2.44 -11.68
N ASN A 223 -12.61 3.12 -11.94
CA ASN A 223 -13.61 2.65 -12.89
C ASN A 223 -13.04 2.54 -14.31
N GLN A 224 -12.23 3.50 -14.75
CA GLN A 224 -11.57 3.45 -16.06
C GLN A 224 -10.57 2.27 -16.18
N ALA A 225 -9.88 1.93 -15.09
CA ALA A 225 -8.92 0.84 -15.03
C ALA A 225 -9.53 -0.54 -14.72
N GLY A 226 -10.85 -0.61 -14.47
CA GLY A 226 -11.53 -1.84 -14.06
C GLY A 226 -11.32 -2.25 -12.59
N VAL A 227 -10.78 -1.36 -11.75
CA VAL A 227 -10.76 -1.51 -10.29
C VAL A 227 -12.17 -1.23 -9.77
N GLN A 228 -12.69 -2.12 -8.91
CA GLN A 228 -14.04 -1.99 -8.35
C GLN A 228 -13.99 -1.32 -6.97
N PHE A 229 -14.69 -0.21 -6.81
CA PHE A 229 -14.84 0.47 -5.52
C PHE A 229 -16.08 -0.07 -4.79
N VAL A 230 -15.88 -0.82 -3.72
CA VAL A 230 -16.94 -1.61 -3.05
C VAL A 230 -17.16 -1.17 -1.60
N SER A 231 -18.37 -1.37 -1.11
CA SER A 231 -18.79 -1.15 0.27
C SER A 231 -18.59 -2.39 1.12
N MET A 232 -18.37 -2.22 2.42
CA MET A 232 -18.48 -3.30 3.43
C MET A 232 -19.82 -4.05 3.40
N GLU A 233 -20.87 -3.44 2.84
CA GLU A 233 -22.20 -4.02 2.70
C GLU A 233 -22.36 -4.87 1.43
N ASP A 234 -21.46 -4.73 0.46
CA ASP A 234 -21.55 -5.47 -0.79
C ASP A 234 -21.31 -6.97 -0.55
N GLU A 235 -22.07 -7.81 -1.26
CA GLU A 235 -22.01 -9.27 -1.13
C GLU A 235 -20.58 -9.81 -1.31
N VAL A 236 -19.79 -9.17 -2.18
CA VAL A 236 -18.41 -9.56 -2.45
C VAL A 236 -17.49 -9.37 -1.23
N VAL A 237 -17.75 -8.36 -0.39
CA VAL A 237 -17.02 -8.13 0.87
C VAL A 237 -17.59 -9.03 1.97
N ARG A 238 -18.92 -9.08 2.12
CA ARG A 238 -19.59 -9.90 3.14
C ARG A 238 -19.24 -11.38 3.05
N ARG A 239 -19.13 -11.92 1.83
CA ARG A 239 -18.66 -13.29 1.60
C ARG A 239 -17.26 -13.52 2.16
N MET A 240 -16.37 -12.54 2.04
CA MET A 240 -15.03 -12.64 2.63
C MET A 240 -15.07 -12.59 4.16
N LEU A 241 -16.09 -11.99 4.76
CA LEU A 241 -16.30 -11.96 6.20
C LEU A 241 -17.06 -13.19 6.74
N GLY A 242 -17.54 -14.07 5.84
CA GLY A 242 -18.37 -15.24 6.21
C GLY A 242 -19.83 -14.89 6.56
N GLU A 243 -20.34 -13.77 6.02
CA GLU A 243 -21.68 -13.21 6.29
C GLU A 243 -22.68 -13.32 5.13
#